data_AF-A0A5C5V5K0-F1
#
_entry.id   AF-A0A5C5V5K0-F1
#
_cell.length_a   1.000
_cell.length_b   1.000
_cell.length_c   1.000
_cell.angle_alpha   90.00
_cell.angle_beta   90.00
_cell.angle_gamma   90.00
#
_symmetry.space_group_name_H-M   'P 1'
#
loop_
_entity.id
_entity.type
_entity.pdbx_description
1 polymer ?
#
loop_
_entity_poly.entity_id
_entity_poly.type
_entity_poly.pdbx_seq_one_letter_code
_entity_poly.pdbx_strand_id
1 'polypeptide(L)'
;MRQRLTLVGLTMLTAAALASVATARDIYVDNLRGDDHHNGTSEELGENVDGPCRSIAKALRVACMGDRIVLKNNGIPYRESITFQAARHSGFYDDRPFILEGNGATLDGSALVPLDAWEVAGPDLYRFSPWRKAYNILFMDDKPLEEAQVETDADLAQMQPLQWALHDGFIYFKSEKNLGLGGYRLTYTGLTVGITLYDVRFVEIRDLTVQGFQLDGINAFDNALEVNLNGITARGNARSGISVGGASRVAIRGALAGNNGVAQVRTEGFCRAAISGSELLENTGPAIDRQGGDVSVDGKPFEPAPPAVQQASAELPIEVEAVEPYAEWASVNYLEQTLLHLEVITR
;
A
#
# COMPACT_ATOMS: atom_id res chain seq x y z
N MET A 1 70.64 26.35 -7.71
CA MET A 1 69.94 26.24 -6.41
C MET A 1 68.61 26.98 -6.53
N ARG A 2 67.57 26.37 -7.11
CA ARG A 2 66.48 25.63 -6.43
C ARG A 2 65.72 26.44 -5.35
N GLN A 3 65.00 27.47 -5.80
CA GLN A 3 63.85 28.06 -5.10
C GLN A 3 62.70 28.26 -6.10
N ARG A 4 62.07 27.16 -6.53
CA ARG A 4 60.79 27.15 -7.25
C ARG A 4 60.11 25.79 -7.03
N LEU A 5 59.69 25.51 -5.80
CA LEU A 5 59.00 24.27 -5.45
C LEU A 5 58.08 24.49 -4.24
N THR A 6 57.26 25.54 -4.29
CA THR A 6 56.29 25.81 -3.20
C THR A 6 55.08 26.62 -3.68
N LEU A 7 54.62 26.43 -4.92
CA LEU A 7 53.43 27.14 -5.41
C LEU A 7 52.55 26.30 -6.36
N VAL A 8 52.59 24.98 -6.25
CA VAL A 8 51.68 24.08 -6.98
C VAL A 8 50.86 23.19 -6.02
N GLY A 9 51.30 23.02 -4.76
CA GLY A 9 50.58 22.24 -3.76
C GLY A 9 49.38 22.93 -3.10
N LEU A 10 49.28 24.27 -3.19
CA LEU A 10 48.22 25.02 -2.49
C LEU A 10 46.95 25.22 -3.35
N THR A 11 47.04 25.02 -4.67
CA THR A 11 45.91 25.20 -5.60
C THR A 11 45.08 23.93 -5.78
N MET A 12 45.62 22.73 -5.49
CA MET A 12 44.83 21.49 -5.48
C MET A 12 44.09 21.26 -4.16
N LEU A 13 44.48 21.90 -3.06
CA LEU A 13 43.80 21.76 -1.76
C LEU A 13 42.56 22.65 -1.62
N THR A 14 42.42 23.67 -2.48
CA THR A 14 41.24 24.57 -2.51
C THR A 14 40.13 24.07 -3.44
N ALA A 15 40.43 23.17 -4.38
CA ALA A 15 39.42 22.55 -5.25
C ALA A 15 38.66 21.38 -4.58
N ALA A 16 39.16 20.86 -3.45
CA ALA A 16 38.54 19.78 -2.69
C ALA A 16 37.53 20.26 -1.61
N ALA A 17 37.32 21.58 -1.47
CA ALA A 17 36.47 22.18 -0.44
C ALA A 17 35.12 22.69 -0.97
N LEU A 18 34.78 22.44 -2.23
CA LEU A 18 33.40 22.44 -2.70
C LEU A 18 32.85 21.00 -2.61
N ALA A 19 32.99 20.39 -1.43
CA ALA A 19 32.04 19.37 -1.02
C ALA A 19 30.70 20.10 -0.99
N SER A 20 29.92 19.94 -2.06
CA SER A 20 28.52 20.32 -2.09
C SER A 20 27.93 19.80 -0.80
N VAL A 21 27.64 20.71 0.13
CA VAL A 21 26.78 20.38 1.26
C VAL A 21 25.47 20.04 0.58
N ALA A 22 25.23 18.75 0.33
CA ALA A 22 24.00 18.27 -0.28
C ALA A 22 22.92 18.53 0.78
N THR A 23 22.38 19.74 0.73
CA THR A 23 21.22 20.12 1.52
C THR A 23 20.08 19.26 1.02
N ALA A 24 19.44 18.51 1.91
CA ALA A 24 18.14 17.91 1.67
C ALA A 24 17.23 18.97 1.02
N ARG A 25 16.67 18.66 -0.14
CA ARG A 25 15.80 19.58 -0.90
C ARG A 25 14.35 19.19 -0.70
N ASP A 26 13.50 20.19 -0.83
CA ASP A 26 12.07 19.96 -0.96
C ASP A 26 11.71 19.69 -2.42
N ILE A 27 10.85 18.70 -2.63
CA ILE A 27 10.29 18.32 -3.91
C ILE A 27 8.77 18.37 -3.78
N TYR A 28 8.15 19.37 -4.39
CA TYR A 28 6.73 19.62 -4.29
C TYR A 28 5.94 18.78 -5.30
N VAL A 29 4.79 18.27 -4.87
CA VAL A 29 3.89 17.45 -5.69
C VAL A 29 2.46 17.95 -5.59
N ASP A 30 1.83 18.23 -6.74
CA ASP A 30 0.44 18.67 -6.85
C ASP A 30 -0.26 17.84 -7.95
N ASN A 31 -1.13 16.91 -7.56
CA ASN A 31 -1.81 16.02 -8.51
C ASN A 31 -2.85 16.72 -9.40
N LEU A 32 -3.20 17.98 -9.11
CA LEU A 32 -4.20 18.73 -9.86
C LEU A 32 -3.53 19.72 -10.83
N ARG A 33 -2.51 20.46 -10.36
CA ARG A 33 -1.86 21.53 -11.14
C ARG A 33 -0.42 21.23 -11.56
N GLY A 34 0.19 20.19 -11.02
CA GLY A 34 1.58 19.83 -11.35
C GLY A 34 1.74 19.23 -12.73
N ASP A 35 2.99 19.17 -13.18
CA ASP A 35 3.40 18.50 -14.42
C ASP A 35 4.64 17.63 -14.14
N ASP A 36 4.66 16.40 -14.64
CA ASP A 36 5.80 15.50 -14.48
C ASP A 36 7.01 15.89 -15.37
N HIS A 37 6.87 16.89 -16.24
CA HIS A 37 8.01 17.55 -16.87
C HIS A 37 8.79 18.44 -15.88
N HIS A 38 8.14 18.94 -14.81
CA HIS A 38 8.79 19.74 -13.77
C HIS A 38 9.70 18.90 -12.88
N ASN A 39 10.60 19.60 -12.18
CA ASN A 39 11.58 19.04 -11.25
C ASN A 39 11.13 19.10 -9.77
N GLY A 40 9.98 19.73 -9.47
CA GLY A 40 9.46 19.86 -8.12
C GLY A 40 10.18 20.88 -7.24
N THR A 41 11.01 21.78 -7.80
CA THR A 41 11.79 22.76 -7.00
C THR A 41 10.97 23.94 -6.50
N SER A 42 9.72 24.10 -6.97
CA SER A 42 8.79 25.16 -6.57
C SER A 42 7.42 24.56 -6.29
N GLU A 43 6.75 25.08 -5.26
CA GLU A 43 5.38 24.69 -4.89
C GLU A 43 4.35 25.21 -5.90
N GLU A 44 4.60 26.40 -6.44
CA GLU A 44 3.72 27.06 -7.40
C GLU A 44 4.31 26.99 -8.82
N LEU A 45 3.43 27.06 -9.81
CA LEU A 45 3.82 27.10 -11.22
C LEU A 45 4.59 28.39 -11.52
N GLY A 46 5.83 28.23 -12.00
CA GLY A 46 6.65 29.34 -12.51
C GLY A 46 6.43 29.58 -14.00
N GLU A 47 7.15 30.57 -14.54
CA GLU A 47 7.12 30.89 -15.99
C GLU A 47 7.91 29.88 -16.87
N ASN A 48 8.66 28.94 -16.26
CA ASN A 48 9.50 27.92 -16.91
C ASN A 48 9.10 26.48 -16.49
N VAL A 49 9.97 25.47 -16.73
CA VAL A 49 9.83 24.08 -16.24
C VAL A 49 10.01 23.96 -14.70
N ASP A 50 9.81 25.08 -14.00
CA ASP A 50 9.89 25.19 -12.55
C ASP A 50 8.46 25.13 -11.99
N GLY A 51 8.21 24.15 -11.14
CA GLY A 51 6.89 23.92 -10.56
C GLY A 51 6.79 22.53 -9.91
N PRO A 52 5.62 22.21 -9.32
CA PRO A 52 5.43 20.94 -8.66
C PRO A 52 5.37 19.81 -9.69
N CYS A 53 5.88 18.64 -9.31
CA CYS A 53 5.61 17.40 -10.01
C CYS A 53 4.12 17.07 -9.93
N ARG A 54 3.57 16.35 -10.91
CA ARG A 54 2.18 15.89 -10.84
C ARG A 54 2.04 14.64 -9.97
N SER A 55 3.00 13.73 -10.08
CA SER A 55 2.98 12.41 -9.41
C SER A 55 4.06 12.27 -8.35
N ILE A 56 3.77 11.48 -7.31
CA ILE A 56 4.75 11.08 -6.31
C ILE A 56 5.82 10.20 -6.95
N ALA A 57 5.44 9.36 -7.92
CA ALA A 57 6.38 8.54 -8.68
C ALA A 57 7.45 9.38 -9.41
N LYS A 58 7.07 10.53 -9.99
CA LYS A 58 8.02 11.48 -10.57
C LYS A 58 8.92 12.10 -9.51
N ALA A 59 8.36 12.53 -8.38
CA ALA A 59 9.13 13.13 -7.28
C ALA A 59 10.21 12.15 -6.77
N LEU A 60 9.84 10.89 -6.53
CA LEU A 60 10.79 9.83 -6.15
C LEU A 60 11.91 9.65 -7.19
N ARG A 61 11.59 9.71 -8.48
CA ARG A 61 12.59 9.55 -9.55
C ARG A 61 13.69 10.62 -9.52
N VAL A 62 13.33 11.86 -9.19
CA VAL A 62 14.26 13.01 -9.15
C VAL A 62 14.86 13.25 -7.76
N ALA A 63 14.31 12.58 -6.74
CA ALA A 63 14.81 12.66 -5.39
C ALA A 63 16.18 12.02 -5.22
N CYS A 64 16.91 12.56 -4.27
CA CYS A 64 18.20 12.09 -3.79
C CYS A 64 18.11 11.74 -2.31
N MET A 65 19.17 11.11 -1.80
CA MET A 65 19.26 10.67 -0.41
C MET A 65 19.04 11.84 0.55
N GLY A 66 18.13 11.67 1.51
CA GLY A 66 17.75 12.68 2.50
C GLY A 66 16.82 13.80 1.99
N ASP A 67 16.36 13.80 0.73
CA ASP A 67 15.39 14.78 0.26
C ASP A 67 14.02 14.63 0.97
N ARG A 68 13.19 15.68 0.88
CA ARG A 68 11.81 15.71 1.37
C ARG A 68 10.85 15.88 0.20
N ILE A 69 9.89 14.98 0.07
CA ILE A 69 8.76 15.10 -0.87
C ILE A 69 7.58 15.70 -0.10
N VAL A 70 7.00 16.79 -0.61
CA VAL A 70 5.89 17.53 0.00
C VAL A 70 4.66 17.42 -0.87
N LEU A 71 3.62 16.75 -0.37
CA LEU A 71 2.36 16.58 -1.09
C LEU A 71 1.43 17.77 -0.83
N LYS A 72 0.77 18.25 -1.88
CA LYS A 72 -0.31 19.22 -1.75
C LYS A 72 -1.63 18.48 -1.50
N ASN A 73 -2.31 18.82 -0.42
CA ASN A 73 -3.64 18.27 -0.15
C ASN A 73 -4.72 19.07 -0.87
N ASN A 74 -5.15 18.54 -2.01
CA ASN A 74 -6.12 19.17 -2.89
C ASN A 74 -7.56 18.67 -2.65
N GLY A 75 -7.76 17.77 -1.68
CA GLY A 75 -8.99 16.98 -1.54
C GLY A 75 -9.19 15.91 -2.61
N ILE A 76 -8.30 15.80 -3.60
CA ILE A 76 -8.31 14.78 -4.65
C ILE A 76 -7.22 13.74 -4.33
N PRO A 77 -7.54 12.43 -4.29
CA PRO A 77 -6.53 11.42 -4.02
C PRO A 77 -5.44 11.31 -5.08
N TYR A 78 -4.22 11.02 -4.64
CA TYR A 78 -3.14 10.50 -5.47
C TYR A 78 -3.43 9.03 -5.78
N ARG A 79 -3.62 8.69 -7.06
CA ARG A 79 -3.98 7.32 -7.50
C ARG A 79 -2.80 6.61 -8.12
N GLU A 80 -1.89 6.14 -7.27
CA GLU A 80 -0.64 5.50 -7.69
C GLU A 80 -0.14 4.50 -6.64
N SER A 81 0.73 3.59 -7.08
CA SER A 81 1.55 2.74 -6.21
C SER A 81 2.97 3.29 -6.23
N ILE A 82 3.59 3.46 -5.06
CA ILE A 82 4.92 4.07 -4.93
C ILE A 82 5.90 3.15 -4.22
N THR A 83 7.18 3.27 -4.59
CA THR A 83 8.25 2.44 -4.05
C THR A 83 9.43 3.29 -3.59
N PHE A 84 9.77 3.14 -2.31
CA PHE A 84 11.02 3.58 -1.73
C PHE A 84 12.02 2.44 -1.86
N GLN A 85 13.14 2.66 -2.53
CA GLN A 85 14.09 1.60 -2.84
C GLN A 85 15.53 2.10 -2.75
N ALA A 86 16.35 1.28 -2.11
CA ALA A 86 17.81 1.45 -2.03
C ALA A 86 18.25 2.77 -1.37
N ALA A 87 19.55 3.04 -1.45
CA ALA A 87 20.19 4.22 -0.89
C ALA A 87 19.61 5.56 -1.41
N ARG A 88 19.04 5.60 -2.63
CA ARG A 88 18.50 6.84 -3.19
C ARG A 88 17.31 7.36 -2.40
N HIS A 89 16.43 6.47 -1.94
CA HIS A 89 15.23 6.82 -1.16
C HIS A 89 15.47 6.61 0.34
N SER A 90 16.72 6.72 0.78
CA SER A 90 17.13 6.61 2.18
C SER A 90 17.53 7.97 2.73
N GLY A 91 17.49 8.12 4.04
CA GLY A 91 18.09 9.25 4.76
C GLY A 91 19.49 8.94 5.26
N PHE A 92 19.98 9.82 6.13
CA PHE A 92 21.21 9.66 6.89
C PHE A 92 20.90 9.39 8.35
N TYR A 93 21.87 8.81 9.06
CA TYR A 93 21.85 8.81 10.52
C TYR A 93 21.91 10.27 11.05
N ASP A 94 21.50 10.47 12.31
CA ASP A 94 21.49 11.77 13.01
C ASP A 94 20.37 12.70 12.53
N ASP A 95 19.12 12.25 12.66
CA ASP A 95 17.89 13.02 12.40
C ASP A 95 17.80 13.71 11.03
N ARG A 96 18.36 13.08 10.00
CA ARG A 96 18.26 13.52 8.60
C ARG A 96 17.59 12.46 7.72
N PRO A 97 16.32 12.11 7.99
CA PRO A 97 15.62 11.10 7.20
C PRO A 97 15.33 11.58 5.77
N PHE A 98 15.04 10.64 4.88
CA PHE A 98 14.26 10.94 3.68
C PHE A 98 12.79 11.05 4.09
N ILE A 99 12.11 12.13 3.70
CA ILE A 99 10.77 12.43 4.20
C ILE A 99 9.74 12.38 3.07
N LEU A 100 8.62 11.69 3.30
CA LEU A 100 7.37 11.91 2.58
C LEU A 100 6.38 12.63 3.51
N GLU A 101 6.16 13.90 3.24
CA GLU A 101 5.21 14.78 3.93
C GLU A 101 3.86 14.72 3.22
N GLY A 102 2.88 14.06 3.84
CA GLY A 102 1.55 13.88 3.26
C GLY A 102 0.65 15.10 3.36
N ASN A 103 0.83 15.99 4.35
CA ASN A 103 -0.04 17.16 4.60
C ASN A 103 -1.55 16.81 4.66
N GLY A 104 -1.90 15.62 5.13
CA GLY A 104 -3.26 15.10 5.17
C GLY A 104 -3.82 14.64 3.82
N ALA A 105 -2.99 14.50 2.78
CA ALA A 105 -3.40 13.97 1.50
C ALA A 105 -3.80 12.48 1.57
N THR A 106 -4.40 11.98 0.50
CA THR A 106 -4.81 10.58 0.36
C THR A 106 -4.07 9.92 -0.80
N LEU A 107 -3.42 8.79 -0.52
CA LEU A 107 -2.95 7.82 -1.51
C LEU A 107 -4.00 6.71 -1.63
N ASP A 108 -4.58 6.55 -2.82
CA ASP A 108 -5.76 5.70 -3.05
C ASP A 108 -5.54 4.71 -4.20
N GLY A 109 -5.60 3.42 -3.89
CA GLY A 109 -5.49 2.33 -4.84
C GLY A 109 -6.79 1.93 -5.53
N SER A 110 -7.91 2.58 -5.19
CA SER A 110 -9.21 2.19 -5.73
C SER A 110 -9.38 2.60 -7.19
N ALA A 111 -10.12 1.77 -7.93
CA ALA A 111 -10.48 1.99 -9.32
C ALA A 111 -12.00 1.90 -9.50
N LEU A 112 -12.55 2.75 -10.38
CA LEU A 112 -13.96 2.68 -10.77
C LEU A 112 -14.24 1.35 -11.48
N VAL A 113 -15.35 0.70 -11.16
CA VAL A 113 -15.85 -0.43 -11.96
C VAL A 113 -16.74 0.12 -13.07
N PRO A 114 -16.35 0.01 -14.36
CA PRO A 114 -17.19 0.47 -15.47
C PRO A 114 -18.55 -0.23 -15.47
N LEU A 115 -19.62 0.51 -15.82
CA LEU A 115 -20.98 -0.04 -15.80
C LEU A 115 -21.16 -1.25 -16.74
N ASP A 116 -20.42 -1.28 -17.84
CA ASP A 116 -20.41 -2.35 -18.83
C ASP A 116 -19.58 -3.57 -18.42
N ALA A 117 -18.78 -3.48 -17.35
CA ALA A 117 -18.06 -4.62 -16.78
C ALA A 117 -18.96 -5.50 -15.90
N TRP A 118 -20.14 -5.03 -15.51
CA TRP A 118 -21.05 -5.75 -14.64
C TRP A 118 -21.99 -6.68 -15.43
N GLU A 119 -22.19 -7.88 -14.90
CA GLU A 119 -23.15 -8.87 -15.35
C GLU A 119 -24.31 -8.99 -14.35
N VAL A 120 -25.52 -9.25 -14.85
CA VAL A 120 -26.66 -9.61 -14.00
C VAL A 120 -26.52 -11.08 -13.58
N ALA A 121 -26.33 -11.33 -12.29
CA ALA A 121 -26.21 -12.68 -11.72
C ALA A 121 -27.53 -13.18 -11.10
N GLY A 122 -28.49 -12.29 -10.85
CA GLY A 122 -29.80 -12.61 -10.30
C GLY A 122 -30.62 -11.35 -10.02
N PRO A 123 -31.78 -11.48 -9.34
CA PRO A 123 -32.58 -10.34 -8.94
C PRO A 123 -31.79 -9.38 -8.05
N ASP A 124 -31.63 -8.13 -8.48
CA ASP A 124 -30.85 -7.08 -7.80
C ASP A 124 -29.40 -7.50 -7.48
N LEU A 125 -28.88 -8.55 -8.13
CA LEU A 125 -27.55 -9.11 -7.88
C LEU A 125 -26.71 -8.97 -9.14
N TYR A 126 -25.58 -8.29 -8.99
CA TYR A 126 -24.64 -8.01 -10.07
C TYR A 126 -23.29 -8.58 -9.73
N ARG A 127 -22.52 -8.95 -10.75
CA ARG A 127 -21.14 -9.40 -10.55
C ARG A 127 -20.20 -8.85 -11.60
N PHE A 128 -18.92 -8.77 -11.28
CA PHE A 128 -17.86 -8.61 -12.26
C PHE A 128 -16.64 -9.43 -11.84
N SER A 129 -15.79 -9.80 -12.79
CA SER A 129 -14.53 -10.46 -12.47
C SER A 129 -13.42 -9.40 -12.31
N PRO A 130 -12.86 -9.21 -11.10
CA PRO A 130 -11.70 -8.35 -10.94
C PRO A 130 -10.48 -9.00 -11.61
N TRP A 131 -9.55 -8.16 -12.09
CA TRP A 131 -8.28 -8.65 -12.66
C TRP A 131 -7.53 -9.60 -11.72
N ARG A 132 -7.61 -9.37 -10.41
CA ARG A 132 -7.04 -10.25 -9.38
C ARG A 132 -8.14 -10.77 -8.47
N LYS A 133 -8.16 -12.09 -8.29
CA LYS A 133 -9.27 -12.83 -7.69
C LYS A 133 -9.17 -13.03 -6.17
N ALA A 134 -8.19 -12.44 -5.51
CA ALA A 134 -7.99 -12.55 -4.06
C ALA A 134 -7.85 -11.16 -3.45
N TYR A 135 -8.21 -11.01 -2.18
CA TYR A 135 -8.12 -9.76 -1.42
C TYR A 135 -8.75 -8.58 -2.18
N ASN A 136 -10.07 -8.56 -2.25
CA ASN A 136 -10.79 -7.42 -2.79
C ASN A 136 -11.60 -6.74 -1.71
N ILE A 137 -11.86 -5.45 -1.86
CA ILE A 137 -12.91 -4.74 -1.14
C ILE A 137 -13.70 -3.94 -2.17
N LEU A 138 -15.03 -3.94 -2.06
CA LEU A 138 -15.90 -3.05 -2.81
C LEU A 138 -16.21 -1.80 -1.97
N PHE A 139 -16.21 -0.64 -2.61
CA PHE A 139 -16.48 0.64 -1.99
C PHE A 139 -17.66 1.32 -2.67
N MET A 140 -18.38 2.11 -1.90
CA MET A 140 -19.38 3.06 -2.38
C MET A 140 -19.04 4.44 -1.81
N ASP A 141 -18.87 5.42 -2.70
CA ASP A 141 -18.49 6.80 -2.31
C ASP A 141 -17.29 6.84 -1.35
N ASP A 142 -16.23 6.12 -1.71
CA ASP A 142 -14.95 6.06 -0.98
C ASP A 142 -15.05 5.47 0.45
N LYS A 143 -16.15 4.74 0.73
CA LYS A 143 -16.36 3.96 1.96
C LYS A 143 -16.47 2.47 1.65
N PRO A 144 -15.80 1.59 2.40
CA PRO A 144 -15.93 0.15 2.21
C PRO A 144 -17.38 -0.28 2.49
N LEU A 145 -17.91 -1.14 1.62
CA LEU A 145 -19.20 -1.79 1.84
C LEU A 145 -19.02 -2.99 2.79
N GLU A 146 -20.12 -3.39 3.41
CA GLU A 146 -20.16 -4.59 4.26
C GLU A 146 -20.03 -5.85 3.42
N GLU A 147 -19.08 -6.72 3.78
CA GLU A 147 -18.89 -8.01 3.12
C GLU A 147 -19.86 -9.06 3.68
N ALA A 148 -20.63 -9.70 2.82
CA ALA A 148 -21.47 -10.83 3.16
C ALA A 148 -20.63 -12.10 3.26
N GLN A 149 -20.94 -12.95 4.25
CA GLN A 149 -20.36 -14.28 4.37
C GLN A 149 -21.02 -15.20 3.35
N VAL A 150 -20.25 -15.66 2.37
CA VAL A 150 -20.72 -16.50 1.26
C VAL A 150 -19.79 -17.70 1.13
N GLU A 151 -20.33 -18.90 1.29
CA GLU A 151 -19.60 -20.16 1.06
C GLU A 151 -20.14 -20.90 -0.17
N THR A 152 -21.42 -20.68 -0.48
CA THR A 152 -22.15 -21.36 -1.57
C THR A 152 -22.96 -20.37 -2.40
N ASP A 153 -23.36 -20.79 -3.60
CA ASP A 153 -24.22 -19.98 -4.48
C ASP A 153 -25.60 -19.68 -3.84
N ALA A 154 -26.06 -20.52 -2.92
CA ALA A 154 -27.31 -20.30 -2.18
C ALA A 154 -27.22 -19.11 -1.21
N ASP A 155 -26.02 -18.77 -0.74
CA ASP A 155 -25.78 -17.66 0.17
C ASP A 155 -25.83 -16.32 -0.56
N LEU A 156 -25.42 -16.29 -1.84
CA LEU A 156 -25.53 -15.09 -2.70
C LEU A 156 -26.97 -14.59 -2.80
N ALA A 157 -27.95 -15.50 -2.80
CA ALA A 157 -29.37 -15.13 -2.83
C ALA A 157 -29.85 -14.47 -1.53
N GLN A 158 -29.14 -14.67 -0.42
CA GLN A 158 -29.48 -14.20 0.93
C GLN A 158 -28.79 -12.88 1.31
N MET A 159 -27.87 -12.40 0.47
CA MET A 159 -27.20 -11.10 0.66
C MET A 159 -28.22 -9.98 0.86
N GLN A 160 -27.95 -9.13 1.83
CA GLN A 160 -28.75 -7.93 2.09
C GLN A 160 -28.38 -6.82 1.09
N PRO A 161 -29.29 -5.87 0.81
CA PRO A 161 -28.97 -4.69 0.01
C PRO A 161 -27.72 -3.98 0.53
N LEU A 162 -26.90 -3.48 -0.39
CA LEU A 162 -25.63 -2.79 -0.16
C LEU A 162 -24.52 -3.67 0.45
N GLN A 163 -24.69 -4.99 0.48
CA GLN A 163 -23.59 -5.91 0.74
C GLN A 163 -22.88 -6.31 -0.56
N TRP A 164 -21.63 -6.72 -0.40
CA TRP A 164 -20.82 -7.32 -1.46
C TRP A 164 -20.21 -8.64 -1.00
N ALA A 165 -19.71 -9.46 -1.93
CA ALA A 165 -18.99 -10.69 -1.60
C ALA A 165 -17.96 -11.04 -2.67
N LEU A 166 -16.88 -11.72 -2.30
CA LEU A 166 -15.96 -12.36 -3.24
C LEU A 166 -16.24 -13.87 -3.27
N HIS A 167 -16.79 -14.38 -4.38
CA HIS A 167 -17.12 -15.80 -4.52
C HIS A 167 -16.78 -16.30 -5.92
N ASP A 168 -16.17 -17.48 -6.02
CA ASP A 168 -15.73 -18.09 -7.28
C ASP A 168 -14.93 -17.14 -8.22
N GLY A 169 -14.13 -16.24 -7.63
CA GLY A 169 -13.33 -15.26 -8.37
C GLY A 169 -14.12 -14.10 -8.99
N PHE A 170 -15.36 -13.87 -8.57
CA PHE A 170 -16.18 -12.72 -8.91
C PHE A 170 -16.46 -11.88 -7.67
N ILE A 171 -16.54 -10.55 -7.86
CA ILE A 171 -17.12 -9.65 -6.87
C ILE A 171 -18.61 -9.54 -7.18
N TYR A 172 -19.43 -9.91 -6.20
CA TYR A 172 -20.88 -9.74 -6.22
C TYR A 172 -21.27 -8.48 -5.46
N PHE A 173 -22.29 -7.79 -5.95
CA PHE A 173 -22.91 -6.64 -5.29
C PHE A 173 -24.43 -6.80 -5.32
N LYS A 174 -25.06 -6.64 -4.16
CA LYS A 174 -26.52 -6.65 -4.03
C LYS A 174 -27.02 -5.22 -3.97
N SER A 175 -27.72 -4.76 -5.01
CA SER A 175 -28.33 -3.43 -5.01
C SER A 175 -29.58 -3.41 -4.13
N GLU A 176 -30.09 -2.21 -3.88
CA GLU A 176 -31.45 -2.07 -3.37
C GLU A 176 -32.47 -2.48 -4.44
N LYS A 177 -33.64 -2.90 -3.96
CA LYS A 177 -34.70 -3.44 -4.81
C LYS A 177 -35.11 -2.45 -5.89
N ASN A 178 -35.10 -2.90 -7.15
CA ASN A 178 -35.43 -2.10 -8.34
C ASN A 178 -34.51 -0.90 -8.61
N LEU A 179 -33.34 -0.80 -7.96
CA LEU A 179 -32.31 0.17 -8.31
C LEU A 179 -31.24 -0.51 -9.16
N GLY A 180 -31.04 0.02 -10.37
CA GLY A 180 -29.94 -0.41 -11.23
C GLY A 180 -28.60 0.18 -10.80
N LEU A 181 -27.51 -0.39 -11.32
CA LEU A 181 -26.13 0.00 -10.98
C LEU A 181 -25.79 1.47 -11.24
N GLY A 182 -26.47 2.13 -12.19
CA GLY A 182 -26.20 3.53 -12.54
C GLY A 182 -26.41 4.53 -11.40
N GLY A 183 -27.08 4.14 -10.32
CA GLY A 183 -27.23 4.95 -9.11
C GLY A 183 -26.05 4.89 -8.13
N TYR A 184 -25.09 3.99 -8.34
CA TYR A 184 -23.99 3.74 -7.41
C TYR A 184 -22.63 4.13 -8.00
N ARG A 185 -21.82 4.83 -7.22
CA ARG A 185 -20.40 5.07 -7.55
C ARG A 185 -19.57 3.98 -6.87
N LEU A 186 -19.47 2.84 -7.56
CA LEU A 186 -18.73 1.67 -7.06
C LEU A 186 -17.27 1.69 -7.50
N THR A 187 -16.37 1.62 -6.54
CA THR A 187 -14.94 1.37 -6.79
C THR A 187 -14.52 0.07 -6.10
N TYR A 188 -13.41 -0.50 -6.53
CA TYR A 188 -12.81 -1.68 -5.91
C TYR A 188 -11.31 -1.47 -5.72
N THR A 189 -10.66 -2.34 -4.95
CA THR A 189 -9.20 -2.34 -4.78
C THR A 189 -8.47 -2.66 -6.09
N GLY A 190 -8.14 -1.63 -6.88
CA GLY A 190 -7.60 -1.77 -8.23
C GLY A 190 -6.08 -1.90 -8.31
N LEU A 191 -5.36 -1.20 -7.43
CA LEU A 191 -3.90 -1.25 -7.31
C LEU A 191 -3.45 -2.22 -6.20
N THR A 192 -2.27 -2.81 -6.38
CA THR A 192 -1.82 -3.92 -5.54
C THR A 192 -1.35 -3.50 -4.14
N VAL A 193 -0.41 -2.56 -4.05
CA VAL A 193 0.20 -2.08 -2.79
C VAL A 193 0.32 -0.57 -2.86
N GLY A 194 0.07 0.15 -1.76
CA GLY A 194 0.21 1.61 -1.75
C GLY A 194 1.65 2.04 -1.73
N ILE A 195 2.34 1.77 -0.62
CA ILE A 195 3.74 2.13 -0.42
C ILE A 195 4.55 0.86 -0.21
N THR A 196 5.53 0.62 -1.07
CA THR A 196 6.54 -0.42 -0.86
C THR A 196 7.83 0.21 -0.36
N LEU A 197 8.37 -0.28 0.76
CA LEU A 197 9.69 0.09 1.27
C LEU A 197 10.59 -1.14 1.17
N TYR A 198 11.66 -1.08 0.37
CA TYR A 198 12.56 -2.20 0.12
C TYR A 198 14.03 -1.75 0.11
N ASP A 199 14.85 -2.32 1.00
CA ASP A 199 16.28 -1.95 1.15
C ASP A 199 16.48 -0.43 1.36
N VAL A 200 15.74 0.14 2.31
CA VAL A 200 15.81 1.58 2.64
C VAL A 200 16.17 1.81 4.08
N ARG A 201 16.75 2.98 4.37
CA ARG A 201 17.18 3.35 5.73
C ARG A 201 16.76 4.77 6.06
N PHE A 202 16.39 5.01 7.32
CA PHE A 202 16.08 6.36 7.82
C PHE A 202 15.03 7.07 6.95
N VAL A 203 13.87 6.43 6.79
CA VAL A 203 12.74 6.99 6.03
C VAL A 203 11.65 7.42 7.01
N GLU A 204 11.07 8.59 6.80
CA GLU A 204 9.90 9.05 7.52
C GLU A 204 8.75 9.28 6.53
N ILE A 205 7.59 8.70 6.83
CA ILE A 205 6.35 8.98 6.12
C ILE A 205 5.38 9.52 7.16
N ARG A 206 4.77 10.68 6.89
CA ARG A 206 3.87 11.30 7.85
C ARG A 206 2.65 11.96 7.25
N ASP A 207 1.62 12.07 8.08
CA ASP A 207 0.36 12.78 7.80
C ASP A 207 -0.27 12.39 6.46
N LEU A 208 -0.42 11.08 6.23
CA LEU A 208 -0.91 10.51 4.97
C LEU A 208 -2.02 9.49 5.24
N THR A 209 -3.10 9.58 4.46
CA THR A 209 -4.11 8.51 4.37
C THR A 209 -3.72 7.55 3.26
N VAL A 210 -3.69 6.24 3.54
CA VAL A 210 -3.39 5.19 2.57
C VAL A 210 -4.54 4.17 2.53
N GLN A 211 -5.19 4.04 1.37
CA GLN A 211 -6.42 3.26 1.23
C GLN A 211 -6.59 2.59 -0.13
N GLY A 212 -7.53 1.64 -0.22
CA GLY A 212 -8.00 1.12 -1.50
C GLY A 212 -7.03 0.17 -2.20
N PHE A 213 -6.02 -0.36 -1.51
CA PHE A 213 -5.07 -1.30 -2.10
C PHE A 213 -5.50 -2.75 -1.89
N GLN A 214 -5.25 -3.59 -2.89
CA GLN A 214 -5.61 -5.01 -2.89
C GLN A 214 -4.85 -5.79 -1.80
N LEU A 215 -3.58 -5.49 -1.60
CA LEU A 215 -2.79 -6.10 -0.54
C LEU A 215 -2.67 -5.11 0.62
N ASP A 216 -1.51 -4.51 0.78
CA ASP A 216 -1.24 -3.64 1.91
C ASP A 216 -1.28 -2.17 1.52
N GLY A 217 -1.75 -1.33 2.43
CA GLY A 217 -1.57 0.12 2.31
C GLY A 217 -0.08 0.46 2.32
N ILE A 218 0.64 0.05 3.35
CA ILE A 218 2.09 0.21 3.47
C ILE A 218 2.74 -1.15 3.71
N ASN A 219 3.73 -1.51 2.90
CA ASN A 219 4.49 -2.74 3.03
C ASN A 219 5.99 -2.43 3.21
N ALA A 220 6.49 -2.59 4.43
CA ALA A 220 7.91 -2.59 4.73
C ALA A 220 8.46 -3.99 4.51
N PHE A 221 8.91 -4.24 3.28
CA PHE A 221 9.32 -5.55 2.80
C PHE A 221 10.85 -5.62 2.73
N ASP A 222 11.44 -6.34 3.68
CA ASP A 222 12.87 -6.68 3.79
C ASP A 222 13.89 -5.52 3.72
N ASN A 223 14.77 -5.47 4.74
CA ASN A 223 15.79 -4.44 4.91
C ASN A 223 15.27 -2.98 4.91
N ALA A 224 14.01 -2.75 5.30
CA ALA A 224 13.50 -1.41 5.61
C ALA A 224 13.86 -1.05 7.07
N LEU A 225 14.95 -0.32 7.27
CA LEU A 225 15.56 -0.09 8.59
C LEU A 225 15.36 1.34 9.09
N GLU A 226 15.01 1.50 10.36
CA GLU A 226 14.81 2.81 10.98
C GLU A 226 13.76 3.64 10.21
N VAL A 227 12.65 2.98 9.85
CA VAL A 227 11.50 3.63 9.22
C VAL A 227 10.55 4.16 10.28
N ASN A 228 10.09 5.40 10.12
CA ASN A 228 9.09 6.02 10.97
C ASN A 228 7.81 6.29 10.16
N LEU A 229 6.69 5.75 10.63
CA LEU A 229 5.35 6.02 10.13
C LEU A 229 4.62 6.86 11.18
N ASN A 230 4.46 8.17 10.94
CA ASN A 230 3.94 9.12 11.92
C ASN A 230 2.58 9.69 11.47
N GLY A 231 1.51 9.54 12.25
CA GLY A 231 0.21 10.12 11.89
C GLY A 231 -0.44 9.49 10.66
N ILE A 232 -0.16 8.20 10.39
CA ILE A 232 -0.71 7.50 9.23
C ILE A 232 -2.15 7.06 9.48
N THR A 233 -3.03 7.30 8.52
CA THR A 233 -4.34 6.65 8.48
C THR A 233 -4.33 5.53 7.43
N ALA A 234 -4.38 4.27 7.85
CA ALA A 234 -4.36 3.11 6.94
C ALA A 234 -5.69 2.36 6.99
N ARG A 235 -6.52 2.50 5.96
CA ARG A 235 -7.89 1.96 5.96
C ARG A 235 -8.34 1.41 4.62
N GLY A 236 -9.25 0.45 4.60
CA GLY A 236 -9.82 -0.04 3.35
C GLY A 236 -8.77 -0.70 2.44
N ASN A 237 -7.76 -1.37 2.99
CA ASN A 237 -6.81 -2.18 2.24
C ASN A 237 -7.18 -3.65 2.42
N ALA A 238 -7.28 -4.42 1.34
CA ALA A 238 -7.93 -5.73 1.38
C ALA A 238 -7.09 -6.83 2.06
N ARG A 239 -5.79 -6.64 2.27
CA ARG A 239 -5.00 -7.46 3.18
C ARG A 239 -4.69 -6.74 4.48
N SER A 240 -3.81 -5.75 4.48
CA SER A 240 -3.46 -5.07 5.73
C SER A 240 -3.29 -3.57 5.60
N GLY A 241 -3.51 -2.83 6.68
CA GLY A 241 -3.18 -1.41 6.70
C GLY A 241 -1.68 -1.21 6.56
N ILE A 242 -0.92 -1.85 7.45
CA ILE A 242 0.54 -1.80 7.49
C ILE A 242 1.09 -3.24 7.65
N SER A 243 1.98 -3.65 6.76
CA SER A 243 2.72 -4.92 6.84
C SER A 243 4.20 -4.64 7.08
N VAL A 244 4.79 -5.33 8.06
CA VAL A 244 6.23 -5.27 8.37
C VAL A 244 6.83 -6.66 8.29
N GLY A 245 7.73 -6.88 7.34
CA GLY A 245 8.29 -8.20 7.06
C GLY A 245 9.81 -8.21 6.89
N GLY A 246 10.37 -9.42 6.74
CA GLY A 246 11.80 -9.64 6.50
C GLY A 246 12.67 -9.15 7.68
N ALA A 247 13.83 -8.57 7.36
CA ALA A 247 14.74 -7.98 8.35
C ALA A 247 14.49 -6.48 8.58
N SER A 248 13.22 -6.06 8.68
CA SER A 248 12.83 -4.64 8.78
C SER A 248 12.69 -4.15 10.22
N ARG A 249 12.82 -2.83 10.43
CA ARG A 249 12.60 -2.13 11.71
C ARG A 249 11.77 -0.88 11.49
N VAL A 250 10.55 -0.88 12.02
CA VAL A 250 9.55 0.16 11.76
C VAL A 250 8.96 0.66 13.09
N ALA A 251 8.94 1.97 13.28
CA ALA A 251 8.17 2.63 14.32
C ALA A 251 6.87 3.18 13.72
N ILE A 252 5.73 2.82 14.32
CA ILE A 252 4.39 3.25 13.94
C ILE A 252 3.84 4.11 15.07
N ARG A 253 3.66 5.41 14.83
CA ARG A 253 3.31 6.38 15.88
C ARG A 253 2.08 7.19 15.48
N GLY A 254 1.13 7.35 16.41
CA GLY A 254 -0.04 8.19 16.15
C GLY A 254 -0.91 7.69 14.98
N ALA A 255 -0.86 6.40 14.66
CA ALA A 255 -1.56 5.86 13.50
C ALA A 255 -3.03 5.55 13.83
N LEU A 256 -3.89 5.65 12.82
CA LEU A 256 -5.25 5.11 12.84
C LEU A 256 -5.35 4.03 11.77
N ALA A 257 -5.59 2.78 12.15
CA ALA A 257 -5.77 1.70 11.19
C ALA A 257 -7.07 0.94 11.46
N GLY A 258 -7.89 0.77 10.43
CA GLY A 258 -9.22 0.16 10.55
C GLY A 258 -9.83 -0.15 9.18
N ASN A 259 -10.82 -1.04 9.12
CA ASN A 259 -11.45 -1.47 7.87
C ASN A 259 -10.49 -2.11 6.85
N ASN A 260 -9.40 -2.76 7.31
CA ASN A 260 -8.54 -3.56 6.45
C ASN A 260 -8.95 -5.04 6.49
N GLY A 261 -8.80 -5.77 5.39
CA GLY A 261 -9.46 -7.07 5.20
C GLY A 261 -8.94 -8.21 6.08
N VAL A 262 -7.62 -8.32 6.30
CA VAL A 262 -7.02 -9.39 7.11
C VAL A 262 -6.52 -8.87 8.46
N ALA A 263 -5.83 -7.73 8.51
CA ALA A 263 -5.30 -7.18 9.76
C ALA A 263 -5.06 -5.67 9.66
N GLN A 264 -5.07 -4.96 10.79
CA GLN A 264 -4.74 -3.53 10.78
C GLN A 264 -3.21 -3.35 10.67
N VAL A 265 -2.46 -4.08 11.51
CA VAL A 265 -1.01 -4.25 11.39
C VAL A 265 -0.69 -5.73 11.28
N ARG A 266 0.21 -6.10 10.35
CA ARG A 266 0.67 -7.46 10.15
C ARG A 266 2.19 -7.54 10.25
N THR A 267 2.72 -8.53 10.97
CA THR A 267 4.17 -8.75 11.04
C THR A 267 4.57 -10.16 10.68
N GLU A 268 5.67 -10.29 9.95
CA GLU A 268 6.23 -11.58 9.48
C GLU A 268 7.77 -11.57 9.53
N GLY A 269 8.39 -12.75 9.45
CA GLY A 269 9.85 -12.89 9.41
C GLY A 269 10.56 -12.53 10.72
N PHE A 270 11.66 -11.78 10.63
CA PHE A 270 12.53 -11.40 11.76
C PHE A 270 12.50 -9.88 12.03
N CYS A 271 11.38 -9.25 11.73
CA CYS A 271 11.25 -7.81 11.81
C CYS A 271 11.12 -7.32 13.26
N ARG A 272 11.17 -5.99 13.43
CA ARG A 272 10.77 -5.30 14.67
C ARG A 272 9.76 -4.21 14.35
N ALA A 273 8.61 -4.26 15.01
CA ALA A 273 7.58 -3.24 14.94
C ALA A 273 7.38 -2.61 16.33
N ALA A 274 7.56 -1.29 16.43
CA ALA A 274 7.27 -0.53 17.64
C ALA A 274 6.07 0.38 17.40
N ILE A 275 4.94 0.05 18.00
CA ILE A 275 3.67 0.76 17.86
C ILE A 275 3.49 1.62 19.11
N SER A 276 3.16 2.90 18.96
CA SER A 276 2.87 3.76 20.11
C SER A 276 1.81 4.80 19.83
N GLY A 277 0.94 5.06 20.81
CA GLY A 277 -0.10 6.09 20.71
C GLY A 277 -0.96 5.96 19.46
N SER A 278 -1.24 4.72 19.03
CA SER A 278 -1.95 4.41 17.80
C SER A 278 -3.28 3.71 18.10
N GLU A 279 -4.29 3.97 17.28
CA GLU A 279 -5.62 3.35 17.37
C GLU A 279 -5.77 2.31 16.26
N LEU A 280 -5.85 1.03 16.66
CA LEU A 280 -6.00 -0.11 15.75
C LEU A 280 -7.39 -0.73 15.96
N LEU A 281 -8.29 -0.52 15.01
CA LEU A 281 -9.70 -0.91 15.10
C LEU A 281 -9.89 -2.38 14.72
N GLU A 282 -10.40 -3.20 15.63
CA GLU A 282 -10.70 -4.62 15.41
C GLU A 282 -12.08 -4.83 14.75
N ASN A 283 -12.39 -4.03 13.72
CA ASN A 283 -13.74 -3.98 13.16
C ASN A 283 -13.94 -4.89 11.93
N THR A 284 -12.87 -5.17 11.18
CA THR A 284 -12.89 -6.08 10.01
C THR A 284 -11.84 -7.19 10.09
N GLY A 285 -10.82 -7.01 10.94
CA GLY A 285 -9.77 -7.98 11.20
C GLY A 285 -9.02 -7.58 12.47
N PRO A 286 -8.18 -8.47 13.05
CA PRO A 286 -7.42 -8.20 14.28
C PRO A 286 -6.61 -6.90 14.20
N ALA A 287 -6.42 -6.26 15.36
CA ALA A 287 -5.57 -5.08 15.48
C ALA A 287 -4.13 -5.38 15.03
N ILE A 288 -3.60 -6.52 15.48
CA ILE A 288 -2.26 -6.99 15.16
C ILE A 288 -2.32 -8.48 14.83
N ASP A 289 -1.89 -8.85 13.62
CA ASP A 289 -1.63 -10.24 13.23
C ASP A 289 -0.11 -10.50 13.21
N ARG A 290 0.39 -11.16 14.26
CA ARG A 290 1.81 -11.45 14.46
C ARG A 290 2.13 -12.88 14.00
N GLN A 291 2.61 -13.01 12.76
CA GLN A 291 3.10 -14.27 12.19
C GLN A 291 4.63 -14.44 12.36
N GLY A 292 5.32 -13.37 12.76
CA GLY A 292 6.75 -13.36 13.05
C GLY A 292 7.21 -12.01 13.61
N GLY A 293 8.50 -11.90 13.89
CA GLY A 293 9.13 -10.69 14.42
C GLY A 293 8.81 -10.36 15.88
N ASP A 294 9.46 -9.30 16.35
CA ASP A 294 9.25 -8.69 17.65
C ASP A 294 8.30 -7.49 17.51
N VAL A 295 7.16 -7.55 18.20
CA VAL A 295 6.21 -6.44 18.23
C VAL A 295 6.15 -5.87 19.63
N SER A 296 6.15 -4.54 19.73
CA SER A 296 5.92 -3.84 20.99
C SER A 296 4.84 -2.78 20.82
N VAL A 297 3.97 -2.63 21.82
CA VAL A 297 2.91 -1.63 21.89
C VAL A 297 3.13 -0.80 23.14
N ASP A 298 3.27 0.51 22.97
CA ASP A 298 3.52 1.49 24.04
C ASP A 298 4.68 1.07 24.98
N GLY A 299 5.76 0.57 24.37
CA GLY A 299 6.98 0.16 25.06
C GLY A 299 6.94 -1.22 25.73
N LYS A 300 5.84 -1.96 25.60
CA LYS A 300 5.71 -3.32 26.15
C LYS A 300 5.70 -4.35 25.01
N PRO A 301 6.33 -5.54 25.18
CA PRO A 301 6.16 -6.63 24.22
C PRO A 301 4.69 -6.94 23.98
N PHE A 302 4.31 -7.13 22.72
CA PHE A 302 2.97 -7.56 22.35
C PHE A 302 2.84 -9.06 22.54
N GLU A 303 1.97 -9.43 23.47
CA GLU A 303 1.54 -10.81 23.68
C GLU A 303 0.22 -11.01 22.93
N PRO A 304 0.17 -11.90 21.91
CA PRO A 304 -1.08 -12.20 21.23
C PRO A 304 -2.07 -12.76 22.25
N ALA A 305 -3.35 -12.38 22.11
CA ALA A 305 -4.40 -13.00 22.90
C ALA A 305 -4.34 -14.53 22.68
N PRO A 306 -4.49 -15.34 23.74
CA PRO A 306 -4.59 -16.79 23.56
C PRO A 306 -5.73 -17.07 22.58
N PRO A 307 -5.56 -18.02 21.64
CA PRO A 307 -6.63 -18.37 20.72
C PRO A 307 -7.88 -18.66 21.53
N ALA A 308 -9.00 -18.04 21.16
CA ALA A 308 -10.28 -18.34 21.78
C ALA A 308 -10.46 -19.86 21.70
N VAL A 309 -10.62 -20.52 22.85
CA VAL A 309 -10.90 -21.95 22.89
C VAL A 309 -12.23 -22.15 22.19
N GLN A 310 -12.19 -22.50 20.89
CA GLN A 310 -13.32 -23.09 20.22
C GLN A 310 -13.62 -24.36 21.00
N GLN A 311 -14.74 -24.37 21.72
CA GLN A 311 -15.25 -25.61 22.29
C GLN A 311 -15.38 -26.58 21.14
N ALA A 312 -14.55 -27.62 21.16
CA ALA A 312 -14.56 -28.67 20.16
C ALA A 312 -15.99 -29.23 20.11
N SER A 313 -16.74 -28.83 19.09
CA SER A 313 -17.91 -29.57 18.64
C SER A 313 -17.42 -30.99 18.39
N ALA A 314 -17.95 -31.95 19.15
CA ALA A 314 -17.55 -33.35 19.06
C ALA A 314 -17.59 -33.80 17.59
N GLU A 315 -16.43 -34.03 16.99
CA GLU A 315 -16.30 -34.63 15.68
C GLU A 315 -16.90 -36.04 15.76
N LEU A 316 -18.04 -36.24 15.09
CA LEU A 316 -18.50 -37.57 14.75
C LEU A 316 -17.53 -38.12 13.70
N PRO A 317 -17.02 -39.36 13.84
CA PRO A 317 -16.07 -39.93 12.91
C PRO A 317 -16.72 -40.07 11.53
N ILE A 318 -16.13 -39.39 10.54
CA ILE A 318 -16.44 -39.58 9.12
C ILE A 318 -15.62 -40.81 8.67
N GLU A 319 -16.30 -41.89 8.30
CA GLU A 319 -15.68 -43.00 7.56
C GLU A 319 -15.33 -42.49 6.15
N VAL A 320 -14.03 -42.32 5.88
CA VAL A 320 -13.53 -41.95 4.54
C VAL A 320 -13.29 -43.23 3.75
N GLU A 321 -14.19 -43.53 2.81
CA GLU A 321 -13.93 -44.52 1.76
C GLU A 321 -12.83 -43.99 0.83
N ALA A 322 -11.83 -44.83 0.56
CA ALA A 322 -10.66 -44.48 -0.24
C ALA A 322 -11.06 -44.22 -1.71
N VAL A 323 -10.89 -42.99 -2.17
CA VAL A 323 -10.95 -42.63 -3.59
C VAL A 323 -9.53 -42.58 -4.15
N GLU A 324 -9.30 -43.26 -5.27
CA GLU A 324 -8.00 -43.35 -5.96
C GLU A 324 -7.45 -41.99 -6.44
N PRO A 325 -6.12 -41.85 -6.57
CA PRO A 325 -5.49 -40.56 -6.85
C PRO A 325 -5.65 -40.14 -8.32
N TYR A 326 -6.28 -38.98 -8.54
CA TYR A 326 -6.22 -38.25 -9.80
C TYR A 326 -4.80 -37.71 -10.02
N ALA A 327 -4.04 -38.42 -10.86
CA ALA A 327 -2.86 -37.88 -11.52
C ALA A 327 -3.31 -37.17 -12.81
N GLU A 328 -2.99 -35.88 -12.95
CA GLU A 328 -2.72 -35.12 -14.19
C GLU A 328 -3.10 -33.64 -14.02
N TRP A 329 -2.25 -32.85 -13.38
CA TRP A 329 -2.12 -31.41 -13.67
C TRP A 329 -0.67 -31.12 -14.05
N ALA A 330 -0.38 -31.33 -15.33
CA ALA A 330 0.84 -30.85 -15.94
C ALA A 330 0.83 -29.32 -15.99
N SER A 331 1.85 -28.72 -15.35
CA SER A 331 2.43 -27.40 -15.59
C SER A 331 1.69 -26.45 -16.55
N VAL A 332 0.95 -25.50 -15.99
CA VAL A 332 0.61 -24.26 -16.72
C VAL A 332 1.84 -23.36 -16.71
N ASN A 333 2.46 -23.18 -17.87
CA ASN A 333 3.61 -22.30 -18.05
C ASN A 333 3.15 -20.82 -18.10
N TYR A 334 3.14 -20.17 -16.94
CA TYR A 334 2.68 -18.77 -16.76
C TYR A 334 3.44 -17.73 -17.60
N LEU A 335 4.62 -18.07 -18.13
CA LEU A 335 5.40 -17.17 -19.00
C LEU A 335 4.80 -16.99 -20.39
N GLU A 336 4.10 -18.00 -20.93
CA GLU A 336 3.55 -17.91 -22.29
C GLU A 336 2.27 -17.04 -22.35
N GLN A 337 1.45 -17.04 -21.30
CA GLN A 337 0.28 -16.14 -21.21
C GLN A 337 0.68 -14.67 -21.03
N THR A 338 1.84 -14.40 -20.41
CA THR A 338 2.34 -13.04 -20.21
C THR A 338 2.86 -12.42 -21.51
N LEU A 339 3.41 -13.23 -22.42
CA LEU A 339 3.95 -12.76 -23.70
C LEU A 339 2.87 -12.52 -24.77
N LEU A 340 1.80 -13.32 -24.79
CA LEU A 340 0.66 -13.12 -25.69
C LEU A 340 -0.06 -11.78 -25.45
N HIS A 341 0.00 -11.22 -24.24
CA HIS A 341 -0.64 -9.95 -23.92
C HIS A 341 0.19 -8.72 -24.34
N LEU A 342 1.52 -8.85 -24.47
CA LEU A 342 2.39 -7.75 -24.91
C LEU A 342 2.31 -7.50 -26.44
N GLU A 343 1.97 -8.51 -27.24
CA GLU A 343 1.78 -8.36 -28.69
C GLU A 343 0.47 -7.66 -29.06
N VAL A 344 -0.53 -7.65 -28.17
CA VAL A 344 -1.80 -6.94 -28.40
C VAL A 344 -1.69 -5.43 -28.12
N ILE A 345 -0.72 -5.01 -27.30
CA ILE A 345 -0.51 -3.58 -26.96
C ILE A 345 0.41 -2.87 -27.98
N THR A 346 1.05 -3.60 -28.89
CA THR A 346 1.99 -3.06 -29.88
C THR A 346 1.49 -3.09 -31.33
N ARG A 347 0.17 -3.20 -31.56
CA ARG A 347 -0.46 -3.03 -32.88
C ARG A 347 -1.54 -1.98 -32.91
#